data_AF-A0A534SAZ5-F1
#
_entry.id   AF-A0A534SAZ5-F1
#
_cell.length_a   1.000
_cell.length_b   1.000
_cell.length_c   1.000
_cell.angle_alpha   90.00
_cell.angle_beta   90.00
_cell.angle_gamma   90.00
#
_symmetry.space_group_name_H-M   'P 1'
#
loop_
_entity.id
_entity.type
_entity.pdbx_description
1 polymer ?
#
loop_
_entity_poly.entity_id
_entity_poly.type
_entity_poly.pdbx_seq_one_letter_code
_entity_poly.pdbx_strand_id
1 'polypeptide(L)' 'YPMGFFAKGMDGRIDDPKAGWKGRGLWSAYAGRATHHMEGGKGTRPKVVKFQLRPDPLAK' A
#
# COMPACT_ATOMS: atom_id res chain seq x y z
N TYR A 1 7.88 -19.67 2.32
CA TYR A 1 7.40 -19.08 1.05
C TYR A 1 7.07 -17.62 1.29
N PRO A 2 7.95 -16.66 1.02
CA PRO A 2 7.55 -15.26 1.09
C PRO A 2 6.90 -14.89 -0.24
N MET A 3 5.57 -14.80 -0.27
CA MET A 3 4.93 -13.93 -1.26
C MET A 3 5.10 -12.50 -0.77
N GLY A 4 5.74 -11.64 -1.57
CA GLY A 4 6.14 -10.30 -1.13
C GLY A 4 4.96 -9.39 -0.78
N PHE A 5 4.03 -9.20 -1.71
CA PHE A 5 2.84 -8.37 -1.53
C PHE A 5 1.63 -9.01 -2.21
N PHE A 6 0.55 -9.17 -1.45
CA PHE A 6 -0.73 -9.68 -1.93
C PHE A 6 -1.77 -8.56 -1.89
N ALA A 7 -1.95 -7.92 -3.04
CA ALA A 7 -2.92 -6.84 -3.23
C ALA A 7 -4.34 -7.42 -3.14
N LYS A 8 -5.12 -6.97 -2.16
CA LYS A 8 -6.54 -7.29 -2.04
C LYS A 8 -7.35 -6.02 -2.24
N GLY A 9 -7.56 -5.68 -3.51
CA GLY A 9 -8.20 -4.43 -3.92
C GLY A 9 -7.23 -3.25 -3.93
N MET A 10 -7.60 -2.22 -4.67
CA MET A 10 -6.76 -1.06 -4.92
C MET A 10 -7.64 0.15 -5.18
N ASP A 11 -7.32 1.29 -4.56
CA ASP A 11 -8.10 2.52 -4.66
C ASP A 11 -7.19 3.74 -4.80
N GLY A 12 -7.50 4.60 -5.78
CA GLY A 12 -6.78 5.85 -6.00
C GLY A 12 -7.42 6.97 -5.18
N ARG A 13 -6.64 7.61 -4.30
CA ARG A 13 -7.15 8.64 -3.38
C ARG A 13 -6.38 9.94 -3.51
N ILE A 14 -7.11 11.06 -3.40
CA ILE A 14 -6.55 12.40 -3.19
C ILE A 14 -6.76 12.74 -1.72
N ASP A 15 -5.70 12.58 -0.92
CA ASP A 15 -5.73 12.89 0.52
C ASP A 15 -5.53 14.40 0.76
N ASP A 16 -4.80 15.11 -0.12
CA ASP A 16 -4.66 16.57 -0.12
C ASP A 16 -4.66 17.13 -1.55
N PRO A 17 -5.68 17.88 -1.98
CA PRO A 17 -5.76 18.44 -3.32
C PRO A 17 -4.73 19.54 -3.59
N LYS A 18 -4.19 20.19 -2.55
CA LYS A 18 -3.22 21.31 -2.68
C LYS A 18 -1.77 20.82 -2.72
N ALA A 19 -1.48 19.63 -2.21
CA ALA A 19 -0.12 19.06 -2.16
C ALA A 19 0.36 18.42 -3.48
N GLY A 20 -0.31 18.70 -4.61
CA GLY A 20 0.10 18.21 -5.92
C GLY A 20 0.09 16.68 -6.02
N TRP A 21 1.20 16.09 -6.50
CA TRP A 21 1.32 14.62 -6.63
C TRP A 21 1.53 13.91 -5.29
N LYS A 22 2.11 14.58 -4.28
CA LYS A 22 2.33 14.02 -2.94
C LYS A 22 1.04 13.85 -2.14
N GLY A 23 0.08 14.71 -2.42
CA GLY A 23 -1.26 14.65 -1.83
C GLY A 23 -2.11 13.50 -2.39
N ARG A 24 -1.63 12.79 -3.42
CA ARG A 24 -2.31 11.66 -4.03
C ARG A 24 -1.61 10.36 -3.63
N GLY A 25 -2.35 9.27 -3.58
CA GLY A 25 -1.80 7.97 -3.25
C GLY A 25 -2.66 6.83 -3.76
N LEU A 26 -2.00 5.74 -4.11
CA LEU A 26 -2.65 4.49 -4.40
C LEU A 26 -2.66 3.66 -3.12
N TRP A 27 -3.84 3.30 -2.64
CA TRP A 27 -4.01 2.53 -1.42
C TRP A 27 -4.41 1.10 -1.77
N SER A 28 -3.79 0.13 -1.10
CA SER A 28 -4.15 -1.28 -1.27
C SER A 28 -4.07 -2.02 0.07
N ALA A 29 -5.01 -2.93 0.29
CA ALA A 29 -4.93 -3.83 1.42
C ALA A 29 -3.94 -4.95 1.13
N TYR A 30 -2.92 -5.07 1.97
CA TYR A 30 -2.07 -6.23 2.03
C TYR A 30 -2.72 -7.28 2.95
N ALA A 31 -3.47 -8.20 2.34
CA ALA A 31 -4.36 -9.09 3.07
C ALA A 31 -4.50 -10.47 2.40
N GLY A 32 -3.54 -11.36 2.65
CA GLY A 32 -3.65 -12.79 2.28
C GLY A 32 -4.55 -13.57 3.25
N ARG A 33 -5.04 -14.74 2.83
CA ARG A 33 -5.85 -15.65 3.69
C ARG A 33 -5.05 -16.18 4.89
N ALA A 34 -3.74 -16.28 4.78
CA ALA A 34 -2.83 -16.75 5.82
C ALA A 34 -1.86 -15.64 6.25
N THR A 35 -2.35 -14.59 6.91
CA THR A 35 -1.51 -13.46 7.35
C THR A 35 -0.40 -13.87 8.31
N HIS A 36 -0.52 -15.02 8.99
CA HIS A 36 0.51 -15.58 9.87
C HIS A 36 1.74 -16.14 9.14
N HIS A 37 1.68 -16.29 7.80
CA HIS A 37 2.84 -16.62 6.97
C HIS A 37 3.67 -15.39 6.59
N MET A 38 3.19 -14.19 6.91
CA MET A 38 3.95 -12.95 6.75
C MET A 38 4.91 -12.77 7.93
N GLU A 39 5.95 -11.97 7.71
CA GLU A 39 6.85 -11.54 8.79
C GLU A 39 6.03 -10.91 9.93
N GLY A 40 6.18 -11.45 11.15
CA GLY A 40 5.36 -11.14 12.32
C GLY A 40 4.53 -12.32 12.86
N GLY A 41 4.32 -13.39 12.09
CA GLY A 41 3.76 -14.65 12.60
C GLY A 41 2.31 -14.58 13.09
N LYS A 42 1.94 -15.46 14.03
CA LYS A 42 0.57 -15.57 14.56
C LYS A 42 0.13 -14.25 15.21
N GLY A 43 -1.05 -13.76 14.81
CA GLY A 43 -1.59 -12.48 15.27
C GLY A 43 -1.30 -11.30 14.33
N THR A 44 -0.53 -11.51 13.26
CA THR A 44 -0.31 -10.49 12.22
C THR A 44 -1.64 -10.08 11.58
N ARG A 45 -1.94 -8.78 11.68
CA ARG A 45 -3.13 -8.18 11.09
C ARG A 45 -2.88 -7.79 9.63
N PRO A 46 -3.94 -7.76 8.79
CA PRO A 46 -3.87 -7.13 7.48
C PRO A 46 -3.39 -5.68 7.58
N LYS A 47 -2.64 -5.23 6.57
CA LYS A 47 -2.11 -3.86 6.52
C LYS A 47 -2.78 -3.10 5.38
N VAL A 48 -2.95 -1.79 5.57
CA VAL A 48 -3.31 -0.88 4.48
C VAL A 48 -2.04 -0.15 4.08
N VAL A 49 -1.65 -0.24 2.82
CA VAL A 49 -0.39 0.29 2.30
C VAL A 49 -0.68 1.44 1.34
N LYS A 50 0.02 2.56 1.51
CA LYS A 50 0.02 3.70 0.60
C LYS A 50 1.23 3.64 -0.32
N PHE A 51 0.99 3.60 -1.62
CA PHE A 51 2.02 3.78 -2.63
C PHE A 51 1.95 5.23 -3.12
N GLN A 52 3.09 5.92 -3.10
CA GLN A 52 3.25 7.23 -3.72
C GLN A 52 3.68 7.04 -5.17
N LEU A 53 2.87 7.53 -6.12
CA LEU A 53 3.21 7.52 -7.54
C LEU A 53 3.76 8.88 -7.92
N ARG A 54 5.03 8.90 -8.34
CA ARG A 54 5.68 10.12 -8.83
C ARG A 54 5.32 10.33 -10.30
N PRO A 55 5.06 11.58 -10.73
CA PRO A 55 4.83 11.88 -12.14
C PRO A 55 6.10 11.68 -12.99
N ASP A 56 7.27 11.84 -12.37
CA ASP A 56 8.59 11.65 -12.98
C ASP A 56 9.60 11.20 -11.90
N PRO A 57 10.75 10.60 -12.27
CA PRO A 57 11.70 10.05 -11.29
C PRO A 57 12.40 11.10 -10.42
N LEU A 58 12.41 12.38 -10.82
CA LEU A 58 13.08 13.48 -10.12
C LEU A 58 12.11 14.35 -9.30
N ALA A 59 10.81 14.08 -9.37
CA ALA A 59 9.78 14.78 -8.62
C ALA A 59 10.10 14.75 -7.12
N LYS A 60 10.32 15.93 -6.52
CA LYS A 60 10.70 16.10 -5.11
C LYS A 60 9.50 16.21 -4.21
#